data_AF-A0A7C0VMP8-F1
#
_entry.id   AF-A0A7C0VMP8-F1
#
_cell.length_a   1.000
_cell.length_b   1.000
_cell.length_c   1.000
_cell.angle_alpha   90.00
_cell.angle_beta   90.00
_cell.angle_gamma   90.00
#
_symmetry.space_group_name_H-M   'P 1'
#
loop_
_entity.id
_entity.type
_entity.pdbx_description
1 polymer ?
#
loop_
_entity_poly.entity_id
_entity_poly.type
_entity_poly.pdbx_seq_one_letter_code
_entity_poly.pdbx_strand_id
1 'polypeptide(L)'
;MYLLLTNTKTMKKARIMLKGITTLSVLLFMAGVLSAQSLSDAINEYNQGAQTLKTDPELAAMHFEKCIKIADQLGAEGSDTRDKAVAALARIPGVYFSQAMAHYRERDFDSAIQAFEKAEETASKYGEEETGRKARAAIPQLYYAKGIELYKKKDFEGAIPLFDKALELNPNYGKAYLARGLAYKGLNDLEKMKESMDQAMAVSAGRDAETMREAEEAVRNSYYNAGVIALQNEAYSEAEAYFDVSIEYGNNDPDIFLKLGEINNELGNADKAIQYLERGIGLSADDAAARAGFYYHMGNAYQAKGDKTKACEAYRKAMHGPYLENAKYQVENVLKCDG
;
A
#
# COMPACT_ATOMS: atom_id res chain seq x y z
N MET A 1 63.02 -24.57 -0.12
CA MET A 1 64.44 -24.72 0.25
C MET A 1 65.25 -24.55 -1.03
N TYR A 2 66.08 -23.49 -1.11
CA TYR A 2 67.23 -23.32 -2.02
C TYR A 2 66.90 -23.25 -3.53
N LEU A 3 67.52 -22.47 -4.42
CA LEU A 3 68.59 -21.47 -4.47
C LEU A 3 68.47 -20.89 -5.90
N LEU A 4 68.52 -19.58 -6.11
CA LEU A 4 69.71 -18.85 -6.61
C LEU A 4 70.34 -19.51 -7.86
N LEU A 5 70.15 -18.93 -9.05
CA LEU A 5 70.77 -17.71 -9.60
C LEU A 5 72.08 -18.00 -10.36
N THR A 6 72.30 -17.13 -11.35
CA THR A 6 73.59 -16.72 -11.94
C THR A 6 74.12 -17.66 -13.06
N ASN A 7 74.90 -17.23 -14.06
CA ASN A 7 75.48 -15.93 -14.36
C ASN A 7 76.20 -15.95 -15.73
N THR A 8 76.36 -14.75 -16.29
CA THR A 8 77.53 -14.20 -17.02
C THR A 8 78.20 -14.93 -18.19
N LYS A 9 78.50 -14.15 -19.24
CA LYS A 9 79.85 -13.70 -19.68
C LYS A 9 79.68 -13.04 -21.08
N THR A 10 80.38 -12.00 -21.57
CA THR A 10 81.48 -11.14 -21.12
C THR A 10 81.69 -10.01 -22.16
N MET A 11 81.80 -8.77 -21.66
CA MET A 11 82.79 -7.74 -21.95
C MET A 11 83.53 -7.64 -23.31
N LYS A 12 83.57 -6.42 -23.90
CA LYS A 12 84.81 -5.60 -23.93
C LYS A 12 84.55 -4.12 -24.26
N LYS A 13 85.31 -3.27 -23.57
CA LYS A 13 85.28 -1.80 -23.49
C LYS A 13 86.20 -1.18 -24.55
N ALA A 14 85.88 0.03 -25.00
CA ALA A 14 86.87 1.04 -25.38
C ALA A 14 86.46 2.39 -24.76
N ARG A 15 87.39 3.00 -24.01
CA ARG A 15 87.29 4.29 -23.31
C ARG A 15 88.26 5.25 -23.96
N ILE A 16 87.83 6.44 -24.39
CA ILE A 16 88.64 7.66 -24.36
C ILE A 16 87.75 8.84 -23.91
N MET A 17 88.21 9.51 -22.86
CA MET A 17 87.80 10.75 -22.17
C MET A 17 88.05 12.00 -23.05
N LEU A 18 87.52 13.22 -22.88
CA LEU A 18 86.56 13.94 -22.03
C LEU A 18 86.60 15.42 -22.51
N LYS A 19 85.47 16.17 -22.42
CA LYS A 19 85.31 17.63 -22.14
C LYS A 19 84.45 18.43 -23.14
N GLY A 20 83.53 19.22 -22.57
CA GLY A 20 82.72 20.27 -23.23
C GLY A 20 81.21 20.01 -23.09
N ILE A 21 80.59 20.30 -21.95
CA ILE A 21 79.76 21.50 -21.72
C ILE A 21 78.79 21.77 -22.87
N THR A 22 77.52 21.38 -22.71
CA THR A 22 76.35 22.29 -22.61
C THR A 22 75.11 21.47 -22.29
N THR A 23 74.44 21.80 -21.19
CA THR A 23 73.11 21.32 -20.81
C THR A 23 72.08 21.83 -21.82
N LEU A 24 71.54 20.94 -22.66
CA LEU A 24 70.34 21.21 -23.43
C LEU A 24 69.15 20.59 -22.70
N SER A 25 68.54 21.37 -21.80
CA SER A 25 67.25 21.06 -21.21
C SER A 25 66.17 21.12 -22.29
N VAL A 26 65.81 19.95 -22.84
CA VAL A 26 64.62 19.80 -23.67
C VAL A 26 63.40 19.88 -22.75
N LEU A 27 62.90 21.10 -22.55
CA LEU A 27 61.53 21.33 -22.09
C LEU A 27 60.61 20.95 -23.24
N LEU A 28 60.13 19.70 -23.26
CA LEU A 28 58.95 19.32 -24.02
C LEU A 28 57.76 20.08 -23.41
N PHE A 29 57.46 21.25 -23.96
CA PHE A 29 56.17 21.89 -23.80
C PHE A 29 55.13 20.98 -24.46
N MET A 30 54.49 20.11 -23.68
CA MET A 30 53.16 19.64 -24.04
C MET A 30 52.21 20.83 -23.87
N ALA A 31 52.17 21.69 -24.89
CA ALA A 31 51.06 22.60 -25.08
C ALA A 31 49.85 21.73 -25.40
N GLY A 32 49.11 21.33 -24.38
CA GLY A 32 47.73 20.91 -24.57
C GLY A 32 47.02 22.04 -25.29
N VAL A 33 46.49 21.77 -26.48
CA VAL A 33 45.65 22.71 -27.21
C VAL A 33 44.41 22.95 -26.34
N LEU A 34 44.44 23.98 -25.51
CA LEU A 34 43.25 24.58 -24.95
C LEU A 34 42.53 25.20 -26.16
N SER A 35 41.55 24.49 -26.72
CA SER A 35 40.62 25.12 -27.67
C SER A 35 39.95 26.27 -26.92
N ALA A 36 40.25 27.52 -27.27
CA ALA A 36 39.51 28.65 -26.75
C ALA A 36 38.07 28.53 -27.29
N GLN A 37 37.15 28.07 -26.44
CA GLN A 37 35.73 27.95 -26.81
C GLN A 37 35.14 29.36 -26.95
N SER A 38 34.29 29.54 -27.97
CA SER A 38 33.74 30.84 -28.36
C SER A 38 32.29 31.01 -27.92
N LEU A 39 31.79 32.26 -27.91
CA LEU A 39 30.37 32.55 -27.71
C LEU A 39 29.48 31.82 -28.74
N SER A 40 29.96 31.67 -29.98
CA SER A 40 29.26 30.92 -31.01
C SER A 40 29.10 29.45 -30.65
N ASP A 41 30.09 28.86 -29.97
CA ASP A 41 30.01 27.46 -29.53
C ASP A 41 28.96 27.28 -28.44
N ALA A 42 28.89 28.20 -27.47
CA ALA A 42 27.83 28.20 -26.45
C ALA A 42 26.43 28.33 -27.07
N ILE A 43 26.25 29.25 -28.02
CA ILE A 43 24.97 29.44 -28.73
C ILE A 43 24.59 28.20 -29.54
N ASN A 44 25.55 27.54 -30.18
CA ASN A 44 25.31 26.31 -30.91
C ASN A 44 24.82 25.19 -30.00
N GLU A 45 25.45 25.00 -28.84
CA GLU A 45 25.00 24.03 -27.83
C GLU A 45 23.60 24.37 -27.30
N TYR A 46 23.32 25.64 -26.98
CA TYR A 46 21.97 26.06 -26.58
C TYR A 46 20.91 25.69 -27.64
N ASN A 47 21.19 25.96 -28.92
CA ASN A 47 20.26 25.67 -30.01
C ASN A 47 20.02 24.16 -30.17
N GLN A 48 21.06 23.33 -30.03
CA GLN A 48 20.93 21.87 -30.07
C GLN A 48 20.09 21.35 -28.90
N GLY A 49 20.28 21.90 -27.70
CA GLY A 49 19.43 21.60 -26.55
C GLY A 49 17.98 22.01 -26.77
N ALA A 50 17.74 23.20 -27.30
CA ALA A 50 16.38 23.69 -27.57
C ALA A 50 15.65 22.84 -28.62
N GLN A 51 16.37 22.35 -29.63
CA GLN A 51 15.82 21.48 -30.68
C GLN A 51 15.38 20.12 -30.13
N THR A 52 16.11 19.58 -29.16
CA THR A 52 15.91 18.23 -28.62
C THR A 52 15.02 18.20 -27.37
N LEU A 53 14.79 19.35 -26.71
CA LEU A 53 14.07 19.45 -25.42
C LEU A 53 12.77 18.66 -25.32
N LYS A 54 11.96 18.58 -26.38
CA LYS A 54 10.68 17.85 -26.35
C LYS A 54 10.82 16.36 -26.64
N THR A 55 11.77 15.97 -27.49
CA THR A 55 11.90 14.61 -28.01
C THR A 55 12.92 13.78 -27.23
N ASP A 56 13.94 14.44 -26.70
CA ASP A 56 15.02 13.84 -25.92
C ASP A 56 15.49 14.85 -24.85
N PRO A 57 14.78 14.92 -23.70
CA PRO A 57 15.13 15.86 -22.65
C PRO A 57 16.47 15.55 -21.96
N GLU A 58 16.97 14.30 -22.04
CA GLU A 58 18.29 13.93 -21.52
C GLU A 58 19.39 14.53 -22.40
N LEU A 59 19.28 14.36 -23.72
CA LEU A 59 20.20 14.98 -24.68
C LEU A 59 20.13 16.51 -24.60
N ALA A 60 18.93 17.06 -24.43
CA ALA A 60 18.75 18.50 -24.25
C ALA A 60 19.47 19.02 -23.01
N ALA A 61 19.36 18.30 -21.88
CA ALA A 61 20.08 18.62 -20.65
C ALA A 61 21.60 18.65 -20.88
N MET A 62 22.15 17.62 -21.55
CA MET A 62 23.57 17.54 -21.86
C MET A 62 24.06 18.77 -22.65
N HIS A 63 23.29 19.20 -23.67
CA HIS A 63 23.61 20.38 -24.46
C HIS A 63 23.53 21.67 -23.64
N PHE A 64 22.50 21.85 -22.82
CA PHE A 64 22.38 23.04 -21.97
C PHE A 64 23.48 23.12 -20.90
N GLU A 65 23.84 21.99 -20.28
CA GLU A 65 24.96 21.94 -19.32
C GLU A 65 26.30 22.27 -19.97
N LYS A 66 26.53 21.77 -21.20
CA LYS A 66 27.72 22.10 -21.98
C LYS A 66 27.72 23.58 -22.38
N CYS A 67 26.57 24.12 -22.77
CA CYS A 67 26.39 25.56 -23.03
C CYS A 67 26.77 26.40 -21.81
N ILE A 68 26.26 26.06 -20.62
CA ILE A 68 26.58 26.75 -19.36
C ILE A 68 28.09 26.72 -19.10
N LYS A 69 28.73 25.55 -19.24
CA LYS A 69 30.17 25.39 -19.03
C LYS A 69 31.01 26.27 -19.96
N ILE A 70 30.64 26.37 -21.24
CA ILE A 70 31.34 27.25 -22.19
C ILE A 70 31.09 28.72 -21.82
N ALA A 71 29.84 29.08 -21.55
CA ALA A 71 29.45 30.45 -21.23
C ALA A 71 30.11 30.97 -19.94
N ASP A 72 30.28 30.11 -18.92
CA ASP A 72 30.99 30.43 -17.67
C ASP A 72 32.46 30.80 -17.93
N GLN A 73 33.13 30.17 -18.90
CA GLN A 73 34.52 30.48 -19.26
C GLN A 73 34.68 31.85 -19.94
N LEU A 74 33.61 32.34 -20.57
CA LEU A 74 33.57 33.64 -21.26
C LEU A 74 33.25 34.80 -20.29
N GLY A 75 32.85 34.51 -19.06
CA GLY A 75 32.48 35.52 -18.07
C GLY A 75 31.31 36.40 -18.53
N ALA A 76 31.49 37.72 -18.48
CA ALA A 76 30.42 38.68 -18.79
C ALA A 76 29.85 38.53 -20.21
N GLU A 77 30.68 38.14 -21.19
CA GLU A 77 30.24 37.95 -22.58
C GLU A 77 29.29 36.75 -22.74
N GLY A 78 29.43 35.73 -21.88
CA GLY A 78 28.60 34.52 -21.91
C GLY A 78 27.33 34.59 -21.05
N SER A 79 27.19 35.60 -20.18
CA SER A 79 26.18 35.62 -19.11
C SER A 79 24.74 35.43 -19.61
N ASP A 80 24.33 36.12 -20.67
CA ASP A 80 22.97 36.00 -21.22
C ASP A 80 22.69 34.59 -21.77
N THR A 81 23.69 33.98 -22.44
CA THR A 81 23.56 32.63 -23.00
C THR A 81 23.52 31.58 -21.89
N ARG A 82 24.32 31.78 -20.84
CA ARG A 82 24.29 30.97 -19.61
C ARG A 82 22.90 31.01 -18.97
N ASP A 83 22.36 32.20 -18.75
CA ASP A 83 21.07 32.37 -18.06
C ASP A 83 19.91 31.77 -18.86
N LYS A 84 19.95 31.87 -20.21
CA LYS A 84 19.02 31.17 -21.10
C LYS A 84 19.11 29.65 -20.96
N ALA A 85 20.33 29.09 -20.91
CA ALA A 85 20.52 27.65 -20.76
C ALA A 85 20.07 27.16 -19.37
N VAL A 86 20.33 27.91 -18.30
CA VAL A 86 19.82 27.62 -16.95
C VAL A 86 18.28 27.64 -16.95
N ALA A 87 17.67 28.67 -17.53
CA ALA A 87 16.20 28.75 -17.64
C ALA A 87 15.62 27.61 -18.51
N ALA A 88 16.36 27.11 -19.49
CA ALA A 88 15.95 25.96 -20.30
C ALA A 88 16.03 24.63 -19.52
N LEU A 89 17.07 24.43 -18.69
CA LEU A 89 17.17 23.28 -17.79
C LEU A 89 16.00 23.23 -16.81
N ALA A 90 15.58 24.37 -16.26
CA ALA A 90 14.41 24.49 -15.38
C ALA A 90 13.08 24.08 -16.07
N ARG A 91 13.04 23.96 -17.39
CA ARG A 91 11.83 23.50 -18.11
C ARG A 91 11.77 21.98 -18.26
N ILE A 92 12.89 21.27 -18.12
CA ILE A 92 13.00 19.82 -18.32
C ILE A 92 12.06 19.03 -17.41
N PRO A 93 11.93 19.33 -16.10
CA PRO A 93 11.03 18.60 -15.23
C PRO A 93 9.57 18.66 -15.70
N GLY A 94 9.14 19.83 -16.21
CA GLY A 94 7.80 20.01 -16.77
C GLY A 94 7.58 19.24 -18.07
N VAL A 95 8.63 18.99 -18.85
CA VAL A 95 8.54 18.13 -20.05
C VAL A 95 8.27 16.68 -19.64
N TYR A 96 9.07 16.13 -18.72
CA TYR A 96 8.84 14.78 -18.19
C TYR A 96 7.48 14.63 -17.51
N PHE A 97 7.07 15.63 -16.73
CA PHE A 97 5.73 15.65 -16.14
C PHE A 97 4.63 15.56 -17.21
N SER A 98 4.79 16.31 -18.30
CA SER A 98 3.82 16.31 -19.40
C SER A 98 3.79 14.98 -20.15
N GLN A 99 4.94 14.34 -20.34
CA GLN A 99 5.06 12.98 -20.90
C GLN A 99 4.40 11.95 -19.99
N ALA A 100 4.65 12.02 -18.68
CA ALA A 100 4.03 11.14 -17.69
C ALA A 100 2.50 11.22 -17.73
N MET A 101 1.95 12.43 -17.83
CA MET A 101 0.51 12.64 -17.99
C MET A 101 -0.04 12.10 -19.32
N ALA A 102 0.77 12.08 -20.39
CA ALA A 102 0.36 11.46 -21.66
C ALA A 102 0.26 9.94 -21.52
N HIS A 103 1.30 9.29 -20.99
CA HIS A 103 1.29 7.85 -20.70
C HIS A 103 0.16 7.46 -19.76
N TYR A 104 -0.11 8.27 -18.72
CA TYR A 104 -1.23 8.04 -17.83
C TYR A 104 -2.59 8.05 -18.55
N ARG A 105 -2.82 8.98 -19.49
CA ARG A 105 -4.05 9.00 -20.30
C ARG A 105 -4.19 7.77 -21.19
N GLU A 106 -3.08 7.20 -21.63
CA GLU A 106 -3.02 5.97 -22.40
C GLU A 106 -3.11 4.70 -21.52
N ARG A 107 -3.16 4.86 -20.19
CA ARG A 107 -3.09 3.80 -19.17
C ARG A 107 -1.79 2.99 -19.23
N ASP A 108 -0.73 3.57 -19.78
CA ASP A 108 0.62 3.05 -19.67
C ASP A 108 1.24 3.52 -18.35
N PHE A 109 0.89 2.84 -17.26
CA PHE A 109 1.35 3.21 -15.91
C PHE A 109 2.86 3.09 -15.74
N ASP A 110 3.49 2.12 -16.40
CA ASP A 110 4.93 1.89 -16.25
C ASP A 110 5.73 3.03 -16.86
N SER A 111 5.38 3.46 -18.07
CA SER A 111 5.99 4.65 -18.69
C SER A 111 5.63 5.93 -17.94
N ALA A 112 4.40 6.03 -17.40
CA ALA A 112 4.00 7.19 -16.61
C ALA A 112 4.81 7.32 -15.31
N ILE A 113 5.03 6.22 -14.58
CA ILE A 113 5.83 6.18 -13.35
C ILE A 113 7.27 6.60 -13.66
N GLN A 114 7.91 5.99 -14.67
CA GLN A 114 9.27 6.33 -15.06
C GLN A 114 9.43 7.82 -15.42
N ALA A 115 8.46 8.37 -16.16
CA ALA A 115 8.48 9.78 -16.52
C ALA A 115 8.26 10.70 -15.31
N PHE A 116 7.41 10.34 -14.33
CA PHE A 116 7.31 11.11 -13.08
C PHE A 116 8.56 11.01 -12.21
N GLU A 117 9.21 9.84 -12.14
CA GLU A 117 10.50 9.68 -11.44
C GLU A 117 11.57 10.58 -12.08
N LYS A 118 11.65 10.63 -13.42
CA LYS A 118 12.53 11.56 -14.14
C LYS A 118 12.17 13.02 -13.91
N ALA A 119 10.89 13.36 -13.83
CA ALA A 119 10.44 14.70 -13.49
C ALA A 119 10.87 15.09 -12.07
N GLU A 120 10.78 14.19 -11.10
CA GLU A 120 11.25 14.41 -9.72
C GLU A 120 12.77 14.57 -9.65
N GLU A 121 13.51 13.66 -10.28
CA GLU A 121 14.97 13.66 -10.32
C GLU A 121 15.50 14.98 -10.90
N THR A 122 15.00 15.36 -12.08
CA THR A 122 15.43 16.59 -12.75
C THR A 122 14.92 17.84 -12.04
N ALA A 123 13.75 17.79 -11.39
CA ALA A 123 13.27 18.90 -10.56
C ALA A 123 14.22 19.18 -9.39
N SER A 124 14.68 18.14 -8.69
CA SER A 124 15.67 18.26 -7.63
C SER A 124 16.99 18.85 -8.15
N LYS A 125 17.42 18.41 -9.34
CA LYS A 125 18.66 18.86 -9.97
C LYS A 125 18.63 20.32 -10.43
N TYR A 126 17.50 20.78 -10.99
CA TYR A 126 17.39 22.10 -11.61
C TYR A 126 16.59 23.13 -10.80
N GLY A 127 16.23 22.81 -9.55
CA GLY A 127 15.61 23.76 -8.62
C GLY A 127 14.11 23.97 -8.79
N GLU A 128 13.40 23.01 -9.39
CA GLU A 128 11.96 23.07 -9.68
C GLU A 128 11.12 22.30 -8.64
N GLU A 129 11.22 22.72 -7.38
CA GLU A 129 10.64 21.99 -6.23
C GLU A 129 9.14 21.70 -6.37
N GLU A 130 8.36 22.64 -6.91
CA GLU A 130 6.91 22.44 -7.05
C GLU A 130 6.58 21.30 -8.02
N THR A 131 7.26 21.24 -9.17
CA THR A 131 7.09 20.16 -10.15
C THR A 131 7.53 18.83 -9.54
N GLY A 132 8.66 18.80 -8.84
CA GLY A 132 9.14 17.61 -8.15
C GLY A 132 8.17 17.11 -7.08
N ARG A 133 7.59 18.01 -6.27
CA ARG A 133 6.57 17.65 -5.27
C ARG A 133 5.32 17.06 -5.93
N LYS A 134 4.83 17.66 -7.02
CA LYS A 134 3.67 17.13 -7.76
C LYS A 134 3.96 15.76 -8.36
N ALA A 135 5.14 15.56 -8.95
CA ALA A 135 5.55 14.28 -9.50
C ALA A 135 5.62 13.20 -8.41
N ARG A 136 6.33 13.48 -7.30
CA ARG A 136 6.43 12.58 -6.14
C ARG A 136 5.05 12.19 -5.60
N ALA A 137 4.12 13.16 -5.51
CA ALA A 137 2.77 12.91 -5.02
C ALA A 137 1.91 12.07 -5.99
N ALA A 138 2.25 12.05 -7.29
CA ALA A 138 1.53 11.28 -8.30
C ALA A 138 1.94 9.80 -8.35
N ILE A 139 3.22 9.48 -8.09
CA ILE A 139 3.76 8.10 -8.19
C ILE A 139 2.96 7.09 -7.34
N PRO A 140 2.64 7.32 -6.04
CA PRO A 140 1.81 6.41 -5.26
C PRO A 140 0.42 6.18 -5.87
N GLN A 141 -0.17 7.23 -6.46
CA GLN A 141 -1.49 7.16 -7.09
C GLN A 141 -1.47 6.29 -8.35
N LEU A 142 -0.36 6.28 -9.09
CA LEU A 142 -0.19 5.41 -10.26
C LEU A 142 -0.05 3.94 -9.87
N TYR A 143 0.75 3.63 -8.84
CA TYR A 143 0.83 2.27 -8.31
C TYR A 143 -0.54 1.79 -7.82
N TYR A 144 -1.28 2.63 -7.09
CA TYR A 144 -2.65 2.35 -6.69
C TYR A 144 -3.56 2.11 -7.91
N ALA A 145 -3.53 2.99 -8.91
CA ALA A 145 -4.36 2.85 -10.11
C ALA A 145 -4.06 1.55 -10.87
N LYS A 146 -2.77 1.22 -11.06
CA LYS A 146 -2.32 -0.04 -11.67
C LYS A 146 -2.81 -1.25 -10.86
N GLY A 147 -2.70 -1.19 -9.53
CA GLY A 147 -3.22 -2.22 -8.61
C GLY A 147 -4.73 -2.42 -8.74
N ILE A 148 -5.50 -1.34 -8.87
CA ILE A 148 -6.94 -1.41 -9.10
C ILE A 148 -7.29 -2.11 -10.41
N GLU A 149 -6.47 -2.01 -11.46
CA GLU A 149 -6.72 -2.74 -12.71
C GLU A 149 -6.55 -4.25 -12.56
N LEU A 150 -5.53 -4.69 -11.82
CA LEU A 150 -5.34 -6.10 -11.49
C LEU A 150 -6.46 -6.60 -10.58
N TYR A 151 -6.82 -5.83 -9.55
CA TYR A 151 -7.95 -6.13 -8.67
C TYR A 151 -9.26 -6.32 -9.45
N LYS A 152 -9.56 -5.42 -10.42
CA LYS A 152 -10.76 -5.54 -11.28
C LYS A 152 -10.74 -6.81 -12.15
N LYS A 153 -9.55 -7.30 -12.51
CA LYS A 153 -9.34 -8.59 -13.19
C LYS A 153 -9.37 -9.78 -12.23
N LYS A 154 -9.60 -9.55 -10.93
CA LYS A 154 -9.52 -10.52 -9.84
C LYS A 154 -8.13 -11.13 -9.64
N ASP A 155 -7.10 -10.48 -10.17
CA ASP A 155 -5.71 -10.80 -9.90
C ASP A 155 -5.30 -10.11 -8.59
N PHE A 156 -5.74 -10.69 -7.48
CA PHE A 156 -5.50 -10.14 -6.15
C PHE A 156 -4.03 -10.27 -5.73
N GLU A 157 -3.39 -11.40 -6.07
CA GLU A 157 -1.98 -11.66 -5.79
C GLU A 157 -1.08 -10.66 -6.52
N GLY A 158 -1.38 -10.33 -7.78
CA GLY A 158 -0.67 -9.29 -8.53
C GLY A 158 -0.98 -7.87 -8.05
N ALA A 159 -2.20 -7.60 -7.56
CA ALA A 159 -2.60 -6.27 -7.09
C ALA A 159 -1.93 -5.86 -5.77
N ILE A 160 -1.77 -6.80 -4.83
CA ILE A 160 -1.25 -6.52 -3.48
C ILE A 160 0.12 -5.83 -3.50
N PRO A 161 1.15 -6.34 -4.22
CA PRO A 161 2.45 -5.67 -4.31
C PRO A 161 2.40 -4.24 -4.86
N LEU A 162 1.43 -3.93 -5.72
CA LEU A 162 1.24 -2.58 -6.24
C LEU A 162 0.64 -1.65 -5.18
N PHE A 163 -0.31 -2.14 -4.38
CA PHE A 163 -0.80 -1.39 -3.23
C PHE A 163 0.27 -1.20 -2.16
N ASP A 164 1.09 -2.23 -1.89
CA ASP A 164 2.23 -2.12 -0.97
C ASP A 164 3.23 -1.08 -1.45
N LYS A 165 3.52 -1.02 -2.76
CA LYS A 165 4.41 0.02 -3.30
C LYS A 165 3.81 1.42 -3.16
N ALA A 166 2.51 1.58 -3.37
CA ALA A 166 1.82 2.85 -3.13
C ALA A 166 1.91 3.27 -1.64
N LEU A 167 1.81 2.31 -0.72
CA LEU A 167 1.87 2.54 0.73
C LEU A 167 3.30 2.80 1.24
N GLU A 168 4.31 2.17 0.65
CA GLU A 168 5.73 2.47 0.92
C GLU A 168 6.03 3.94 0.61
N LEU A 169 5.50 4.44 -0.51
CA LEU A 169 5.71 5.82 -0.97
C LEU A 169 4.80 6.84 -0.27
N ASN A 170 3.60 6.42 0.14
CA ASN A 170 2.66 7.23 0.90
C ASN A 170 1.97 6.39 2.00
N PRO A 171 2.54 6.33 3.21
CA PRO A 171 1.98 5.58 4.32
C PRO A 171 0.61 6.10 4.82
N ASN A 172 0.19 7.31 4.41
CA ASN A 172 -1.10 7.89 4.78
C ASN A 172 -2.18 7.67 3.70
N TYR A 173 -1.96 6.76 2.76
CA TYR A 173 -2.89 6.55 1.65
C TYR A 173 -4.03 5.59 2.01
N GLY A 174 -5.05 6.09 2.70
CA GLY A 174 -6.20 5.30 3.17
C GLY A 174 -6.86 4.41 2.11
N LYS A 175 -7.07 4.95 0.90
CA LYS A 175 -7.63 4.18 -0.24
C LYS A 175 -6.77 2.99 -0.67
N ALA A 176 -5.45 3.10 -0.56
CA ALA A 176 -4.55 1.99 -0.89
C ALA A 176 -4.61 0.89 0.17
N TYR A 177 -4.69 1.23 1.47
CA TYR A 177 -4.94 0.25 2.53
C TYR A 177 -6.28 -0.46 2.35
N LEU A 178 -7.35 0.30 2.06
CA LEU A 178 -8.68 -0.24 1.79
C LEU A 178 -8.64 -1.22 0.60
N ALA A 179 -8.04 -0.82 -0.53
CA ALA A 179 -7.93 -1.68 -1.71
C ALA A 179 -7.08 -2.94 -1.45
N ARG A 180 -6.01 -2.82 -0.66
CA ARG A 180 -5.22 -3.98 -0.23
C ARG A 180 -6.05 -4.93 0.65
N GLY A 181 -6.82 -4.40 1.60
CA GLY A 181 -7.73 -5.19 2.42
C GLY A 181 -8.79 -5.90 1.59
N LEU A 182 -9.36 -5.23 0.58
CA LEU A 182 -10.31 -5.84 -0.35
C LEU A 182 -9.65 -6.94 -1.20
N ALA A 183 -8.39 -6.77 -1.60
CA ALA A 183 -7.65 -7.83 -2.30
C ALA A 183 -7.44 -9.06 -1.40
N TYR A 184 -7.05 -8.87 -0.13
CA TYR A 184 -6.96 -9.96 0.85
C TYR A 184 -8.30 -10.64 1.10
N LYS A 185 -9.41 -9.88 1.15
CA LYS A 185 -10.76 -10.44 1.17
C LYS A 185 -11.02 -11.35 -0.03
N GLY A 186 -10.59 -10.94 -1.23
CA GLY A 186 -10.67 -11.72 -2.45
C GLY A 186 -9.89 -13.04 -2.40
N LEU A 187 -8.83 -13.10 -1.59
CA LEU A 187 -8.03 -14.30 -1.29
C LEU A 187 -8.53 -15.08 -0.07
N ASN A 188 -9.64 -14.64 0.56
CA ASN A 188 -10.18 -15.20 1.79
C ASN A 188 -9.20 -15.14 2.99
N ASP A 189 -8.23 -14.20 2.97
CA ASP A 189 -7.31 -13.94 4.08
C ASP A 189 -7.92 -12.85 4.99
N LEU A 190 -8.80 -13.28 5.91
CA LEU A 190 -9.57 -12.36 6.77
C LEU A 190 -8.71 -11.62 7.79
N GLU A 191 -7.58 -12.20 8.21
CA GLU A 191 -6.65 -11.59 9.16
C GLU A 191 -5.95 -10.39 8.51
N LYS A 192 -5.30 -10.60 7.35
CA LYS A 192 -4.64 -9.50 6.63
C LYS A 192 -5.62 -8.48 6.04
N MET A 193 -6.83 -8.93 5.69
CA MET A 193 -7.92 -8.04 5.35
C MET A 193 -8.20 -7.08 6.50
N LYS A 194 -8.47 -7.61 7.70
CA LYS A 194 -8.75 -6.81 8.90
C LYS A 194 -7.59 -5.86 9.23
N GLU A 195 -6.35 -6.35 9.22
CA GLU A 195 -5.16 -5.51 9.46
C GLU A 195 -5.11 -4.32 8.50
N SER A 196 -5.33 -4.57 7.20
CA SER A 196 -5.35 -3.50 6.19
C SER A 196 -6.52 -2.54 6.37
N MET A 197 -7.70 -3.03 6.77
CA MET A 197 -8.86 -2.19 7.08
C MET A 197 -8.61 -1.31 8.31
N ASP A 198 -7.95 -1.84 9.35
CA ASP A 198 -7.58 -1.09 10.56
C ASP A 198 -6.62 0.05 10.24
N GLN A 199 -5.62 -0.22 9.37
CA GLN A 199 -4.74 0.84 8.87
C GLN A 199 -5.49 1.86 8.02
N ALA A 200 -6.41 1.42 7.15
CA ALA A 200 -7.24 2.33 6.35
C ALA A 200 -8.05 3.29 7.22
N MET A 201 -8.67 2.77 8.29
CA MET A 201 -9.43 3.59 9.25
C MET A 201 -8.52 4.56 10.00
N ALA A 202 -7.37 4.09 10.48
CA ALA A 202 -6.43 4.90 11.26
C ALA A 202 -5.92 6.12 10.49
N VAL A 203 -5.49 5.93 9.23
CA VAL A 203 -4.92 7.05 8.43
C VAL A 203 -5.99 7.98 7.85
N SER A 204 -7.24 7.50 7.76
CA SER A 204 -8.39 8.25 7.24
C SER A 204 -9.19 8.99 8.31
N ALA A 205 -8.91 8.74 9.60
CA ALA A 205 -9.56 9.39 10.73
C ALA A 205 -9.57 10.92 10.61
N GLY A 206 -10.77 11.51 10.58
CA GLY A 206 -10.98 12.96 10.44
C GLY A 206 -10.66 13.52 9.05
N ARG A 207 -10.34 12.68 8.06
CA ARG A 207 -9.93 13.09 6.70
C ARG A 207 -10.82 12.50 5.60
N ASP A 208 -11.16 11.22 5.71
CA ASP A 208 -11.93 10.48 4.72
C ASP A 208 -12.91 9.51 5.43
N ALA A 209 -14.11 10.02 5.69
CA ALA A 209 -15.17 9.26 6.36
C ALA A 209 -15.73 8.12 5.50
N GLU A 210 -15.65 8.23 4.17
CA GLU A 210 -16.11 7.20 3.26
C GLU A 210 -15.20 5.97 3.33
N THR A 211 -13.87 6.17 3.25
CA THR A 211 -12.89 5.08 3.41
C THR A 211 -13.04 4.37 4.76
N MET A 212 -13.26 5.12 5.86
CA MET A 212 -13.49 4.51 7.18
C MET A 212 -14.73 3.63 7.21
N ARG A 213 -15.87 4.15 6.72
CA ARG A 213 -17.14 3.44 6.69
C ARG A 213 -17.04 2.16 5.85
N GLU A 214 -16.40 2.25 4.68
CA GLU A 214 -16.21 1.09 3.80
C GLU A 214 -15.32 0.02 4.45
N ALA A 215 -14.26 0.43 5.14
CA ALA A 215 -13.39 -0.49 5.87
C ALA A 215 -14.12 -1.20 7.02
N GLU A 216 -14.86 -0.44 7.85
CA GLU A 216 -15.64 -0.98 8.96
C GLU A 216 -16.71 -1.97 8.46
N GLU A 217 -17.45 -1.60 7.42
CA GLU A 217 -18.47 -2.45 6.80
C GLU A 217 -17.87 -3.72 6.20
N ALA A 218 -16.70 -3.62 5.57
CA ALA A 218 -16.02 -4.77 5.00
C ALA A 218 -15.61 -5.79 6.08
N VAL A 219 -15.05 -5.34 7.21
CA VAL A 219 -14.71 -6.24 8.33
C VAL A 219 -15.97 -6.84 8.91
N ARG A 220 -16.94 -6.01 9.32
CA ARG A 220 -18.20 -6.42 9.94
C ARG A 220 -18.89 -7.53 9.16
N ASN A 221 -19.09 -7.32 7.85
CA ASN A 221 -19.85 -8.23 7.00
C ASN A 221 -19.05 -9.51 6.68
N SER A 222 -17.73 -9.40 6.49
CA SER A 222 -16.90 -10.57 6.16
C SER A 222 -16.78 -11.51 7.35
N TYR A 223 -16.60 -10.98 8.56
CA TYR A 223 -16.54 -11.77 9.78
C TYR A 223 -17.91 -12.35 10.15
N TYR A 224 -19.01 -11.63 9.93
CA TYR A 224 -20.35 -12.21 10.08
C TYR A 224 -20.54 -13.43 9.17
N ASN A 225 -20.22 -13.30 7.87
CA ASN A 225 -20.35 -14.40 6.92
C ASN A 225 -19.45 -15.59 7.28
N ALA A 226 -18.22 -15.33 7.73
CA ALA A 226 -17.31 -16.37 8.20
C ALA A 226 -17.89 -17.11 9.42
N GLY A 227 -18.47 -16.38 10.38
CA GLY A 227 -19.15 -16.97 11.53
C GLY A 227 -20.33 -17.85 11.14
N VAL A 228 -21.14 -17.43 10.15
CA VAL A 228 -22.23 -18.25 9.62
C VAL A 228 -21.72 -19.54 8.96
N ILE A 229 -20.65 -19.47 8.18
CA ILE A 229 -20.04 -20.64 7.53
C ILE A 229 -19.45 -21.60 8.57
N ALA A 230 -18.72 -21.06 9.56
CA ALA A 230 -18.18 -21.85 10.65
C ALA A 230 -19.30 -22.55 11.44
N LEU A 231 -20.40 -21.85 11.72
CA LEU A 231 -21.57 -22.42 12.38
C LEU A 231 -22.21 -23.56 11.57
N GLN A 232 -22.34 -23.41 10.25
CA GLN A 232 -22.83 -24.48 9.36
C GLN A 232 -21.93 -25.73 9.36
N ASN A 233 -20.65 -25.55 9.66
CA ASN A 233 -19.67 -26.63 9.79
C ASN A 233 -19.53 -27.13 11.24
N GLU A 234 -20.42 -26.71 12.15
CA GLU A 234 -20.39 -27.05 13.59
C GLU A 234 -19.07 -26.64 14.29
N ALA A 235 -18.31 -25.71 13.69
CA ALA A 235 -17.08 -25.16 14.24
C ALA A 235 -17.41 -24.04 15.26
N TYR A 236 -18.06 -24.41 16.36
CA TYR A 236 -18.69 -23.47 17.31
C TYR A 236 -17.74 -22.42 17.89
N SER A 237 -16.53 -22.82 18.32
CA SER A 237 -15.56 -21.86 18.88
C SER A 237 -15.03 -20.88 17.83
N GLU A 238 -14.89 -21.32 16.58
CA GLU A 238 -14.46 -20.45 15.48
C GLU A 238 -15.59 -19.49 15.09
N ALA A 239 -16.83 -19.97 15.05
CA ALA A 239 -18.02 -19.16 14.82
C ALA A 239 -18.19 -18.07 15.88
N GLU A 240 -18.02 -18.40 17.17
CA GLU A 240 -18.03 -17.42 18.28
C GLU A 240 -17.00 -16.32 18.03
N ALA A 241 -15.75 -16.69 17.74
CA ALA A 241 -14.66 -15.72 17.50
C ALA A 241 -14.95 -14.80 16.31
N TYR A 242 -15.48 -15.33 15.21
CA TYR A 242 -15.84 -14.51 14.06
C TYR A 242 -17.00 -13.55 14.35
N PHE A 243 -18.03 -14.01 15.06
CA PHE A 243 -19.13 -13.14 15.44
C PHE A 243 -18.71 -12.04 16.42
N ASP A 244 -17.84 -12.34 17.37
CA ASP A 244 -17.30 -11.34 18.30
C ASP A 244 -16.58 -10.20 17.53
N VAL A 245 -15.74 -10.53 16.54
CA VAL A 245 -15.12 -9.51 15.68
C VAL A 245 -16.19 -8.73 14.91
N SER A 246 -17.24 -9.36 14.37
CA SER A 246 -18.31 -8.63 13.70
C SER A 246 -18.99 -7.60 14.63
N ILE A 247 -19.19 -7.96 15.90
CA ILE A 247 -19.77 -7.08 16.93
C ILE A 247 -18.83 -5.92 17.26
N GLU A 248 -17.52 -6.17 17.36
CA GLU A 248 -16.52 -5.12 17.56
C GLU A 248 -16.59 -4.03 16.48
N TYR A 249 -16.97 -4.41 15.25
CA TYR A 249 -17.12 -3.52 14.09
C TYR A 249 -18.59 -3.08 13.87
N GLY A 250 -19.34 -3.00 14.97
CA GLY A 250 -20.66 -2.37 15.01
C GLY A 250 -21.82 -3.26 14.57
N ASN A 251 -21.64 -4.58 14.44
CA ASN A 251 -22.78 -5.47 14.20
C ASN A 251 -23.65 -5.55 15.46
N ASN A 252 -24.84 -4.96 15.38
CA ASN A 252 -25.85 -4.99 16.42
C ASN A 252 -27.15 -5.67 15.96
N ASP A 253 -27.08 -6.55 14.95
CA ASP A 253 -28.21 -7.36 14.52
C ASP A 253 -28.62 -8.33 15.65
N PRO A 254 -29.87 -8.33 16.14
CA PRO A 254 -30.33 -9.31 17.13
C PRO A 254 -30.03 -10.77 16.76
N ASP A 255 -30.02 -11.12 15.47
CA ASP A 255 -29.76 -12.48 14.99
C ASP A 255 -28.36 -12.98 15.36
N ILE A 256 -27.34 -12.12 15.39
CA ILE A 256 -25.99 -12.53 15.78
C ILE A 256 -25.94 -13.01 17.23
N PHE A 257 -26.72 -12.37 18.11
CA PHE A 257 -26.81 -12.71 19.52
C PHE A 257 -27.64 -13.99 19.75
N LEU A 258 -28.64 -14.23 18.91
CA LEU A 258 -29.37 -15.49 18.89
C LEU A 258 -28.42 -16.65 18.55
N LYS A 259 -27.63 -16.51 17.48
CA LYS A 259 -26.60 -17.49 17.07
C LYS A 259 -25.55 -17.71 18.15
N LEU A 260 -25.06 -16.66 18.79
CA LEU A 260 -24.09 -16.78 19.89
C LEU A 260 -24.68 -17.50 21.11
N GLY A 261 -25.97 -17.31 21.38
CA GLY A 261 -26.70 -18.06 22.40
C GLY A 261 -26.85 -19.54 22.07
N GLU A 262 -27.13 -19.87 20.82
CA GLU A 262 -27.15 -21.25 20.31
C GLU A 262 -25.76 -21.89 20.43
N ILE A 263 -24.73 -21.24 19.87
CA ILE A 263 -23.33 -21.67 19.93
C ILE A 263 -22.88 -21.95 21.37
N ASN A 264 -23.17 -21.04 22.31
CA ASN A 264 -22.74 -21.22 23.68
C ASN A 264 -23.54 -22.30 24.43
N ASN A 265 -24.76 -22.64 24.01
CA ASN A 265 -25.44 -23.83 24.52
C ASN A 265 -24.72 -25.11 24.07
N GLU A 266 -24.33 -25.19 22.80
CA GLU A 266 -23.59 -26.35 22.26
C GLU A 266 -22.19 -26.49 22.89
N LEU A 267 -21.53 -25.38 23.19
CA LEU A 267 -20.26 -25.35 23.93
C LEU A 267 -20.42 -25.66 25.44
N GLY A 268 -21.64 -25.78 25.95
CA GLY A 268 -21.91 -25.99 27.39
C GLY A 268 -21.72 -24.75 28.27
N ASN A 269 -21.55 -23.58 27.66
CA ASN A 269 -21.34 -22.30 28.33
C ASN A 269 -22.66 -21.59 28.62
N ALA A 270 -23.51 -22.20 29.46
CA ALA A 270 -24.88 -21.72 29.69
C ALA A 270 -24.96 -20.25 30.17
N ASP A 271 -24.01 -19.79 30.99
CA ASP A 271 -23.99 -18.40 31.48
C ASP A 271 -23.71 -17.40 30.35
N LYS A 272 -22.79 -17.72 29.44
CA LYS A 272 -22.55 -16.88 28.25
C LYS A 272 -23.75 -16.91 27.31
N ALA A 273 -24.36 -18.07 27.11
CA ALA A 273 -25.54 -18.20 26.27
C ALA A 273 -26.65 -17.24 26.74
N ILE A 274 -26.96 -17.25 28.05
CA ILE A 274 -27.95 -16.33 28.64
C ILE A 274 -27.58 -14.86 28.41
N GLN A 275 -26.31 -14.48 28.63
CA GLN A 275 -25.87 -13.09 28.44
C GLN A 275 -26.05 -12.60 27.00
N TYR A 276 -25.65 -13.39 26.01
CA TYR A 276 -25.85 -13.03 24.60
C TYR A 276 -27.34 -12.93 24.26
N LEU A 277 -28.15 -13.89 24.72
CA LEU A 277 -29.59 -13.89 24.44
C LEU A 277 -30.31 -12.70 25.07
N GLU A 278 -29.95 -12.29 26.29
CA GLU A 278 -30.45 -11.08 26.93
C GLU A 278 -30.08 -9.81 26.14
N ARG A 279 -28.84 -9.72 25.64
CA ARG A 279 -28.42 -8.63 24.76
C ARG A 279 -29.23 -8.60 23.46
N GLY A 280 -29.46 -9.75 22.84
CA GLY A 280 -30.29 -9.88 21.65
C GLY A 280 -31.73 -9.42 21.87
N ILE A 281 -32.35 -9.80 22.99
CA ILE A 281 -33.69 -9.33 23.39
C ILE A 281 -33.74 -7.81 23.56
N GLY A 282 -32.69 -7.21 24.12
CA GLY A 282 -32.59 -5.76 24.29
C GLY A 282 -32.51 -4.98 22.97
N LEU A 283 -32.03 -5.62 21.89
CA LEU A 283 -31.93 -5.05 20.54
C LEU A 283 -33.10 -5.44 19.64
N SER A 284 -33.87 -6.47 20.00
CA SER A 284 -34.99 -6.95 19.20
C SER A 284 -36.20 -6.02 19.29
N ALA A 285 -37.08 -6.11 18.28
CA ALA A 285 -38.41 -5.54 18.40
C ALA A 285 -39.12 -6.06 19.66
N ASP A 286 -39.98 -5.21 20.25
CA ASP A 286 -40.84 -5.57 21.37
C ASP A 286 -42.04 -6.39 20.89
N ASP A 287 -41.73 -7.58 20.38
CA ASP A 287 -42.67 -8.53 19.81
C ASP A 287 -42.36 -9.94 20.32
N ALA A 288 -43.41 -10.66 20.72
CA ALA A 288 -43.27 -11.98 21.32
C ALA A 288 -42.75 -13.01 20.30
N ALA A 289 -43.15 -12.90 19.02
CA ALA A 289 -42.66 -13.80 17.99
C ALA A 289 -41.19 -13.54 17.65
N ALA A 290 -40.78 -12.27 17.56
CA ALA A 290 -39.39 -11.87 17.36
C ALA A 290 -38.47 -12.34 18.49
N ARG A 291 -38.98 -12.39 19.73
CA ARG A 291 -38.22 -12.81 20.91
C ARG A 291 -38.26 -14.31 21.20
N ALA A 292 -39.11 -15.06 20.49
CA ALA A 292 -39.39 -16.47 20.80
C ALA A 292 -38.13 -17.35 20.75
N GLY A 293 -37.28 -17.17 19.74
CA GLY A 293 -36.04 -17.92 19.62
C GLY A 293 -35.10 -17.66 20.78
N PHE A 294 -34.97 -16.41 21.22
CA PHE A 294 -34.10 -16.07 22.34
C PHE A 294 -34.54 -16.80 23.62
N TYR A 295 -35.84 -16.78 23.90
CA TYR A 295 -36.37 -17.49 25.06
C TYR A 295 -36.25 -19.02 24.94
N TYR A 296 -36.35 -19.57 23.72
CA TYR A 296 -36.15 -21.01 23.52
C TYR A 296 -34.72 -21.42 23.91
N HIS A 297 -33.72 -20.72 23.38
CA HIS A 297 -32.32 -21.00 23.70
C HIS A 297 -31.95 -20.64 25.15
N MET A 298 -32.63 -19.66 25.79
CA MET A 298 -32.50 -19.42 27.22
C MET A 298 -33.06 -20.58 28.04
N GLY A 299 -34.17 -21.19 27.60
CA GLY A 299 -34.73 -22.39 28.21
C GLY A 299 -33.72 -23.53 28.22
N ASN A 300 -33.06 -23.78 27.08
CA ASN A 300 -31.99 -24.78 26.97
C ASN A 300 -30.84 -24.49 27.94
N ALA A 301 -30.39 -23.23 28.02
CA ALA A 301 -29.32 -22.83 28.92
C ALA A 301 -29.68 -23.04 30.40
N TYR A 302 -30.88 -22.62 30.82
CA TYR A 302 -31.35 -22.84 32.20
C TYR A 302 -31.54 -24.31 32.53
N GLN A 303 -32.02 -25.11 31.57
CA GLN A 303 -32.12 -26.55 31.73
C GLN A 303 -30.75 -27.20 31.93
N ALA A 304 -29.75 -26.81 31.14
CA ALA A 304 -28.36 -27.29 31.29
C ALA A 304 -27.77 -26.93 32.66
N LYS A 305 -28.17 -25.78 33.23
CA LYS A 305 -27.82 -25.37 34.61
C LYS A 305 -28.61 -26.09 35.71
N GLY A 306 -29.64 -26.86 35.38
CA GLY A 306 -30.56 -27.47 36.34
C GLY A 306 -31.56 -26.50 36.97
N ASP A 307 -31.68 -25.26 36.46
CA ASP A 307 -32.68 -24.30 36.93
C ASP A 307 -34.02 -24.53 36.23
N LYS A 308 -34.74 -25.57 36.69
CA LYS A 308 -36.04 -25.97 36.12
C LYS A 308 -37.04 -24.81 36.09
N THR A 309 -37.09 -23.99 37.13
CA THR A 309 -38.06 -22.90 37.24
C THR A 309 -37.87 -21.87 36.13
N LYS A 310 -36.63 -21.39 35.93
CA LYS A 310 -36.34 -20.43 34.85
C LYS A 310 -36.43 -21.05 33.47
N ALA A 311 -36.05 -22.33 33.33
CA ALA A 311 -36.23 -23.05 32.06
C ALA A 311 -37.71 -23.11 31.65
N CYS A 312 -38.60 -23.46 32.58
CA CYS A 312 -40.04 -23.47 32.36
C CYS A 312 -40.60 -22.09 31.96
N GLU A 313 -40.16 -21.02 32.64
CA GLU A 313 -40.57 -19.65 32.30
C GLU A 313 -40.12 -19.26 30.89
N ALA A 314 -38.85 -19.54 30.55
CA ALA A 314 -38.29 -19.22 29.25
C ALA A 314 -39.01 -19.98 28.13
N TYR A 315 -39.22 -21.31 28.26
CA TYR A 315 -39.95 -22.06 27.23
C TYR A 315 -41.40 -21.58 27.05
N ARG A 316 -42.09 -21.16 28.11
CA ARG A 316 -43.43 -20.56 27.97
C ARG A 316 -43.41 -19.29 27.13
N LYS A 317 -42.42 -18.42 27.34
CA LYS A 317 -42.23 -17.20 26.53
C LYS A 317 -41.81 -17.51 25.09
N ALA A 318 -41.24 -18.69 24.84
CA ALA A 318 -40.82 -19.13 23.52
C ALA A 318 -41.96 -19.75 22.68
N MET A 319 -43.19 -19.86 23.21
CA MET A 319 -44.32 -20.53 22.55
C MET A 319 -44.93 -19.70 21.41
N HIS A 320 -44.13 -19.35 20.41
CA HIS A 320 -44.54 -18.60 19.23
C HIS A 320 -43.80 -19.09 17.98
N GLY A 321 -44.46 -18.99 16.82
CA GLY A 321 -43.85 -19.25 15.52
C GLY A 321 -43.19 -20.63 15.43
N PRO A 322 -41.97 -20.73 14.84
CA PRO A 322 -41.26 -22.00 14.69
C PRO A 322 -40.89 -22.71 16.00
N TYR A 323 -40.86 -21.98 17.12
CA TYR A 323 -40.44 -22.52 18.42
C TYR A 323 -41.62 -23.08 19.25
N LEU A 324 -42.86 -22.82 18.83
CA LEU A 324 -44.07 -23.18 19.57
C LEU A 324 -44.11 -24.66 20.01
N GLU A 325 -44.03 -25.58 19.05
CA GLU A 325 -44.21 -27.01 19.31
C GLU A 325 -43.06 -27.59 20.15
N ASN A 326 -41.82 -27.17 19.86
CA ASN A 326 -40.66 -27.64 20.61
C ASN A 326 -40.67 -27.09 22.06
N ALA A 327 -41.00 -25.81 22.24
CA ALA A 327 -41.09 -25.21 23.57
C ALA A 327 -42.22 -25.84 24.39
N LYS A 328 -43.38 -26.09 23.76
CA LYS A 328 -44.50 -26.81 24.39
C LYS A 328 -44.09 -28.22 24.81
N TYR A 329 -43.39 -28.95 23.95
CA TYR A 329 -42.88 -30.27 24.29
C TYR A 329 -41.95 -30.25 25.51
N GLN A 330 -41.04 -29.27 25.59
CA GLN A 330 -40.16 -29.11 26.75
C GLN A 330 -40.94 -28.88 28.05
N VAL A 331 -41.96 -28.01 28.02
CA VAL A 331 -42.78 -27.67 29.19
C VAL A 331 -43.62 -28.87 29.66
N GLU A 332 -44.30 -29.54 28.75
CA GLU A 332 -45.28 -30.58 29.08
C GLU A 332 -44.63 -31.95 29.34
N ASN A 333 -43.60 -32.32 28.57
CA ASN A 333 -43.09 -33.69 28.53
C ASN A 333 -41.71 -33.85 29.18
N VAL A 334 -40.81 -32.88 28.96
CA VAL A 334 -39.42 -32.98 29.44
C VAL A 334 -39.31 -32.47 30.86
N LEU A 335 -39.65 -31.20 31.09
CA LEU A 335 -39.53 -30.57 32.39
C LEU A 335 -40.74 -30.86 33.28
N LYS A 336 -41.94 -31.07 32.70
CA LYS A 336 -43.21 -31.17 33.44
C LYS A 336 -43.37 -29.96 34.37
N CYS A 337 -43.48 -28.79 33.76
CA CYS A 337 -43.61 -27.53 34.47
C CYS A 337 -44.99 -27.41 35.10
N ASP A 338 -45.05 -27.02 36.38
CA ASP A 338 -46.32 -26.81 37.08
C ASP A 338 -47.06 -25.59 36.50
N GLY A 339 -48.38 -25.74 36.30
CA GLY A 339 -49.25 -24.81 35.56
C GLY A 339 -49.20 -23.34 36.01
#